data_AF-A0A0G1XCE5-F1
#
_entry.id   AF-A0A0G1XCE5-F1
#
_cell.length_a   1.000
_cell.length_b   1.000
_cell.length_c   1.000
_cell.angle_alpha   90.00
_cell.angle_beta   90.00
_cell.angle_gamma   90.00
#
_symmetry.space_group_name_H-M   'P 1'
#
loop_
_entity.id
_entity.type
_entity.pdbx_description
1 polymer ?
#
loop_
_entity_poly.entity_id
_entity_poly.type
_entity_poly.pdbx_seq_one_letter_code
_entity_poly.pdbx_strand_id
1 'polypeptide(L)'
;MTVKSNIYQALYRLDLFLRRQPGPLILSYHSLSASGWKYAVPLACFQAHIRLLLSTGWKPVSLGEINRYYSQKLSLPRLCFAVTFDDGFTSVLQAKKFLHRYRIRPALFSARLNHGLTGVRFVLLRGPAGKSAATVSPTRISAA
;
A
#
# COMPACT_ATOMS: atom_id res chain seq x y z
N MET A 1 -4.88 22.30 29.46
CA MET A 1 -4.57 21.71 28.12
C MET A 1 -3.14 21.12 28.07
N THR A 2 -2.57 20.62 29.17
CA THR A 2 -1.11 20.39 29.27
C THR A 2 -0.71 18.91 29.46
N VAL A 3 -1.58 18.11 30.09
CA VAL A 3 -1.27 16.71 30.46
C VAL A 3 -1.20 15.78 29.25
N LYS A 4 -2.09 15.95 28.27
CA LYS A 4 -2.10 15.14 27.03
C LYS A 4 -0.78 15.29 26.26
N SER A 5 -0.26 16.52 26.18
CA SER A 5 1.01 16.83 25.50
C SER A 5 2.21 16.10 26.12
N ASN A 6 2.28 16.06 27.46
CA ASN A 6 3.39 15.43 28.17
C ASN A 6 3.40 13.91 28.00
N ILE A 7 2.23 13.28 27.96
CA ILE A 7 2.10 11.84 27.70
C ILE A 7 2.56 11.50 26.28
N TYR A 8 2.13 12.25 25.25
CA TYR A 8 2.57 12.00 23.88
C TYR A 8 4.07 12.20 23.69
N GLN A 9 4.67 13.21 24.35
CA GLN A 9 6.12 13.39 24.32
C GLN A 9 6.87 12.24 25.02
N ALA A 10 6.37 11.77 26.16
CA ALA A 10 6.96 10.62 26.86
C ALA A 10 6.88 9.35 26.00
N LEU A 11 5.74 9.10 25.37
CA LEU A 11 5.55 7.98 24.44
C LEU A 11 6.45 8.09 23.20
N TYR A 12 6.62 9.28 22.62
CA TYR A 12 7.52 9.51 21.50
C TYR A 12 8.99 9.27 21.88
N ARG A 13 9.43 9.78 23.04
CA ARG A 13 10.79 9.54 23.55
C ARG A 13 11.03 8.08 23.89
N LEU A 14 10.02 7.38 24.43
CA LEU A 14 10.08 5.96 24.69
C LEU A 14 10.16 5.16 23.39
N ASP A 15 9.40 5.53 22.35
CA ASP A 15 9.46 4.86 21.04
C ASP A 15 10.82 5.08 20.35
N LEU A 16 11.38 6.29 20.44
CA LEU A 16 12.75 6.59 20.02
C LEU A 16 13.78 5.76 20.79
N PHE A 17 13.63 5.64 22.11
CA PHE A 17 14.50 4.84 22.97
C PHE A 17 14.43 3.35 22.64
N LEU A 18 13.22 2.82 22.41
CA LEU A 18 12.98 1.44 22.02
C LEU A 18 13.43 1.12 20.59
N ARG A 19 13.85 2.14 19.81
CA ARG A 19 14.34 2.01 18.42
C ARG A 19 13.42 1.11 17.57
N ARG A 20 12.10 1.25 17.75
CA ARG A 20 11.15 0.46 16.96
C ARG A 20 11.43 0.74 15.49
N GLN A 21 11.69 -0.32 14.74
CA GLN A 21 11.80 -0.20 13.29
C GLN A 21 10.40 0.18 12.81
N PRO A 22 10.21 1.35 12.17
CA PRO A 22 8.91 1.68 11.61
C PRO A 22 8.52 0.56 10.66
N GLY A 23 7.32 0.00 10.87
CA GLY A 23 6.78 -1.01 9.98
C GLY A 23 6.58 -0.44 8.56
N PRO A 24 6.37 -1.29 7.56
CA PRO A 24 6.10 -0.83 6.20
C PRO A 24 4.85 0.05 6.16
N LEU A 25 4.95 1.22 5.53
CA LEU A 25 3.81 2.12 5.31
C LEU A 25 2.95 1.60 4.16
N ILE A 26 1.65 1.42 4.37
CA ILE A 26 0.72 1.00 3.31
C ILE A 26 -0.23 2.17 3.01
N LEU A 27 -0.14 2.71 1.80
CA LEU A 27 -0.99 3.80 1.33
C LEU A 27 -2.19 3.22 0.56
N SER A 28 -3.40 3.41 1.07
CA SER A 28 -4.64 3.06 0.36
C SER A 28 -5.24 4.26 -0.36
N TYR A 29 -5.49 4.09 -1.65
CA TYR A 29 -6.19 5.04 -2.53
C TYR A 29 -7.40 4.37 -3.14
N HIS A 30 -8.47 5.11 -3.44
CA HIS A 30 -9.65 4.54 -4.11
C HIS A 30 -9.76 5.07 -5.54
N SER A 31 -10.03 6.37 -5.71
CA SER A 31 -10.14 7.00 -7.04
C SER A 31 -9.09 8.10 -7.24
N LEU A 32 -8.54 8.17 -8.46
CA LEU A 32 -7.68 9.28 -8.88
C LEU A 32 -8.45 10.31 -9.74
N SER A 33 -9.36 11.05 -9.11
CA SER A 33 -10.23 12.05 -9.76
C SER A 33 -10.34 13.34 -8.96
N ALA A 34 -10.76 14.42 -9.63
CA ALA A 34 -11.07 15.72 -9.02
C ALA A 34 -12.57 15.88 -8.69
N SER A 35 -13.30 14.77 -8.51
CA SER A 35 -14.76 14.75 -8.39
C SER A 35 -15.31 15.28 -7.05
N GLY A 36 -14.45 15.68 -6.12
CA GLY A 36 -14.86 16.13 -4.78
C GLY A 36 -15.37 15.01 -3.86
N TRP A 37 -15.38 13.75 -4.32
CA TRP A 37 -15.74 12.62 -3.48
C TRP A 37 -14.70 12.41 -2.38
N LYS A 38 -15.13 12.04 -1.16
CA LYS A 38 -14.27 11.93 0.03
C LYS A 38 -13.08 10.98 -0.10
N TYR A 39 -13.13 10.01 -1.02
CA TYR A 39 -12.03 9.07 -1.30
C TYR A 39 -11.38 9.29 -2.68
N ALA A 40 -11.73 10.39 -3.36
CA ALA A 40 -11.09 10.81 -4.59
C ALA A 40 -9.89 11.72 -4.29
N VAL A 41 -8.75 11.39 -4.89
CA VAL A 41 -7.52 12.19 -4.81
C VAL A 41 -7.13 12.62 -6.22
N PRO A 42 -6.97 13.92 -6.51
CA PRO A 42 -6.49 14.35 -7.82
C PRO A 42 -5.14 13.70 -8.17
N LEU A 43 -4.95 13.32 -9.44
CA LEU A 43 -3.73 12.64 -9.90
C LEU A 43 -2.45 13.41 -9.52
N ALA A 44 -2.48 14.75 -9.63
CA ALA A 44 -1.36 15.61 -9.26
C ALA A 44 -1.01 15.50 -7.76
N CYS A 45 -2.01 15.47 -6.88
CA CYS A 45 -1.82 15.29 -5.44
C CYS A 45 -1.22 13.92 -5.13
N PHE A 46 -1.76 12.85 -5.74
CA PHE A 46 -1.20 11.51 -5.62
C PHE A 46 0.29 11.49 -6.03
N GLN A 47 0.64 12.09 -7.18
CA GLN A 47 2.02 12.17 -7.64
C GLN A 47 2.91 12.96 -6.67
N ALA A 48 2.40 14.04 -6.08
CA ALA A 48 3.11 14.84 -5.09
C ALA A 48 3.38 14.03 -3.81
N HIS A 49 2.40 13.28 -3.29
CA HIS A 49 2.58 12.41 -2.12
C HIS A 49 3.70 11.39 -2.35
N ILE A 50 3.70 10.71 -3.52
CA ILE A 50 4.71 9.71 -3.84
C ILE A 50 6.09 10.36 -4.02
N ARG A 51 6.17 11.51 -4.68
CA ARG A 51 7.44 12.24 -4.82
C ARG A 51 8.02 12.67 -3.47
N LEU A 52 7.18 13.11 -2.54
CA LEU A 52 7.61 13.47 -1.19
C LEU A 52 8.28 12.28 -0.49
N LEU A 53 7.65 11.11 -0.48
CA LEU A 53 8.21 9.88 0.10
C LEU A 53 9.55 9.50 -0.55
N LEU A 54 9.60 9.51 -1.88
CA LEU A 54 10.84 9.21 -2.61
C LEU A 54 11.97 10.20 -2.28
N SER A 55 11.65 11.51 -2.21
CA SER A 55 12.63 12.56 -1.89
C SER A 55 13.14 12.51 -0.45
N THR A 56 12.36 11.93 0.47
CA THR A 56 12.71 11.77 1.89
C THR A 56 13.36 10.41 2.19
N GLY A 57 13.76 9.68 1.15
CA GLY A 57 14.53 8.43 1.27
C GLY A 57 13.70 7.16 1.41
N TRP A 58 12.36 7.25 1.38
CA TRP A 58 11.51 6.06 1.43
C TRP A 58 11.64 5.22 0.16
N LYS A 59 11.65 3.89 0.33
CA LYS A 59 11.78 2.92 -0.75
C LYS A 59 10.44 2.28 -1.08
N PRO A 60 10.01 2.27 -2.35
CA PRO A 60 8.80 1.57 -2.73
C PRO A 60 9.01 0.06 -2.63
N VAL A 61 8.05 -0.64 -2.03
CA VAL A 61 7.98 -2.09 -1.93
C VAL A 61 6.59 -2.57 -2.35
N SER A 62 6.51 -3.82 -2.78
CA SER A 62 5.26 -4.49 -3.11
C SER A 62 4.67 -5.16 -1.89
N LEU A 63 3.34 -5.34 -1.87
CA LEU A 63 2.69 -6.14 -0.83
C LEU A 63 3.26 -7.58 -0.75
N GLY A 64 3.72 -8.14 -1.87
CA GLY A 64 4.37 -9.46 -1.87
C GLY A 64 5.71 -9.47 -1.11
N GLU A 65 6.47 -8.38 -1.14
CA GLU A 65 7.68 -8.23 -0.32
C GLU A 65 7.34 -8.05 1.15
N ILE A 66 6.29 -7.29 1.46
CA ILE A 66 5.79 -7.14 2.82
C ILE A 66 5.30 -8.49 3.37
N ASN A 67 4.58 -9.27 2.57
CA ASN A 67 4.17 -10.62 2.98
C ASN A 67 5.39 -11.51 3.27
N ARG A 68 6.40 -11.49 2.39
CA ARG A 68 7.65 -12.24 2.61
C ARG A 68 8.42 -11.78 3.84
N TYR A 69 8.42 -10.49 4.16
CA TYR A 69 8.99 -9.96 5.41
C TYR A 69 8.36 -10.62 6.64
N TYR A 70 7.03 -10.68 6.70
CA TYR A 70 6.33 -11.29 7.83
C TYR A 70 6.39 -12.83 7.84
N SER A 71 6.24 -13.47 6.68
CA SER A 71 6.16 -14.94 6.60
C SER A 71 7.52 -15.64 6.58
N GLN A 72 8.55 -15.01 6.02
CA GLN A 72 9.87 -15.63 5.77
C GLN A 72 11.00 -14.92 6.51
N LYS A 73 10.71 -13.91 7.34
CA LYS A 73 11.69 -13.09 8.07
C LYS A 73 12.76 -12.46 7.16
N LEU A 74 12.42 -12.20 5.90
CA LEU A 74 13.28 -11.44 4.99
C LEU A 74 13.36 -9.98 5.44
N SER A 75 14.47 -9.31 5.16
CA SER A 75 14.64 -7.90 5.53
C SER A 75 13.90 -6.96 4.58
N LEU A 76 13.38 -5.85 5.12
CA LEU A 76 12.87 -4.72 4.34
C LEU A 76 13.70 -3.47 4.63
N PRO A 77 13.74 -2.50 3.69
CA PRO A 77 14.27 -1.18 3.99
C PRO A 77 13.53 -0.57 5.18
N ARG A 78 14.27 0.07 6.09
CA ARG A 78 13.71 0.72 7.29
C ARG A 78 12.60 1.71 6.95
N LEU A 79 12.78 2.52 5.90
CA LEU A 79 11.75 3.42 5.39
C LEU A 79 11.24 2.85 4.07
N CYS A 80 10.14 2.11 4.11
CA CYS A 80 9.52 1.56 2.92
C CYS A 80 8.01 1.79 2.88
N PHE A 81 7.48 1.89 1.67
CA PHE A 81 6.04 2.08 1.46
C PHE A 81 5.51 1.20 0.33
N ALA A 82 4.27 0.75 0.47
CA ALA A 82 3.49 0.12 -0.59
C ALA A 82 2.31 1.00 -0.97
N VAL A 83 1.91 0.92 -2.24
CA VAL A 83 0.74 1.61 -2.78
C VAL A 83 -0.35 0.57 -3.06
N THR A 84 -1.56 0.81 -2.58
CA THR A 84 -2.72 0.00 -2.86
C THR A 84 -3.83 0.86 -3.46
N PHE A 85 -4.61 0.24 -4.33
CA PHE A 85 -5.82 0.81 -4.91
C PHE A 85 -7.00 -0.10 -4.56
N ASP A 86 -8.05 0.48 -4.01
CA ASP A 86 -9.26 -0.24 -3.60
C ASP A 86 -10.42 0.04 -4.59
N ASP A 87 -11.49 -0.75 -4.50
CA ASP A 87 -12.73 -0.68 -5.28
C ASP A 87 -12.64 -0.90 -6.81
N GLY A 88 -11.45 -0.87 -7.41
CA GLY A 88 -11.31 -1.16 -8.84
C GLY A 88 -11.66 0.00 -9.78
N PHE A 89 -11.61 1.25 -9.31
CA PHE A 89 -11.85 2.43 -10.17
C PHE A 89 -10.89 2.47 -11.37
N THR A 90 -11.43 2.70 -12.57
CA THR A 90 -10.61 2.86 -13.78
C THR A 90 -9.71 4.08 -13.75
N SER A 91 -10.06 5.09 -12.94
CA SER A 91 -9.28 6.32 -12.77
C SER A 91 -7.83 6.06 -12.32
N VAL A 92 -7.58 4.95 -11.60
CA VAL A 92 -6.24 4.58 -11.12
C VAL A 92 -5.28 4.22 -12.26
N LEU A 93 -5.80 3.83 -13.43
CA LEU A 93 -4.98 3.51 -14.61
C LEU A 93 -4.18 4.72 -15.10
N GLN A 94 -4.63 5.94 -14.82
CA GLN A 94 -3.90 7.17 -15.13
C GLN A 94 -2.53 7.24 -14.43
N ALA A 95 -2.35 6.58 -13.28
CA ALA A 95 -1.08 6.52 -12.57
C ALA A 95 -0.08 5.53 -13.17
N LYS A 96 -0.47 4.68 -14.14
CA LYS A 96 0.37 3.58 -14.66
C LYS A 96 1.75 4.04 -15.11
N LYS A 97 1.83 5.09 -15.94
CA LYS A 97 3.11 5.61 -16.46
C LYS A 97 4.01 6.16 -15.34
N PHE A 98 3.39 6.86 -14.37
CA PHE A 98 4.09 7.42 -13.22
C PHE A 98 4.65 6.32 -12.31
N LEU A 99 3.83 5.34 -11.94
CA LEU A 99 4.23 4.21 -11.12
C LEU A 99 5.35 3.39 -11.79
N HIS A 100 5.24 3.15 -13.09
CA HIS A 100 6.26 2.46 -13.87
C HIS A 100 7.61 3.21 -13.84
N ARG A 101 7.59 4.54 -14.02
CA ARG A 101 8.80 5.39 -13.98
C ARG A 101 9.58 5.23 -12.66
N TYR A 102 8.87 5.08 -11.55
CA TYR A 102 9.48 4.91 -10.22
C TYR A 102 9.59 3.44 -9.76
N ARG A 103 9.32 2.47 -10.66
CA ARG A 103 9.32 1.03 -10.36
C ARG A 103 8.43 0.64 -9.17
N ILE A 104 7.34 1.36 -8.99
CA ILE A 104 6.36 1.09 -7.92
C ILE A 104 5.39 0.02 -8.43
N ARG A 105 5.23 -1.05 -7.65
CA ARG A 105 4.32 -2.16 -7.95
C ARG A 105 3.09 -2.07 -7.05
N PRO A 106 2.00 -1.41 -7.48
CA PRO A 106 0.82 -1.28 -6.67
C PRO A 106 0.09 -2.63 -6.55
N ALA A 107 -0.70 -2.78 -5.48
CA ALA A 107 -1.72 -3.82 -5.40
C ALA A 107 -3.09 -3.21 -5.73
N LEU A 108 -3.89 -3.90 -6.53
CA LEU A 108 -5.29 -3.55 -6.77
C LEU A 108 -6.18 -4.55 -6.05
N PHE A 109 -7.02 -4.05 -5.16
CA PHE A 109 -8.10 -4.76 -4.52
C PHE A 109 -9.40 -4.33 -5.19
N SER A 110 -10.06 -5.28 -5.85
CA SER A 110 -11.36 -5.03 -6.48
C SER A 110 -12.34 -6.06 -5.96
N ALA A 111 -13.43 -5.59 -5.38
CA ALA A 111 -14.56 -6.43 -5.04
C ALA A 111 -15.25 -6.82 -6.34
N ARG A 112 -14.90 -8.01 -6.86
CA ARG A 112 -15.76 -8.65 -7.86
C ARG A 112 -16.94 -9.24 -7.09
N LEU A 113 -18.12 -8.62 -7.24
CA LEU A 113 -19.38 -9.25 -6.85
C LEU A 113 -19.63 -10.44 -7.80
N ASN A 114 -19.04 -11.59 -7.51
CA ASN A 114 -19.51 -12.86 -8.03
C ASN A 114 -20.38 -13.49 -6.96
N HIS A 115 -21.64 -13.77 -7.28
CA HIS A 115 -22.55 -14.62 -6.53
C HIS A 115 -21.96 -16.04 -6.34
N GLY A 116 -20.99 -16.22 -5.44
CA GLY A 116 -20.50 -17.56 -5.06
C GLY A 116 -19.02 -17.74 -4.72
N LEU A 117 -18.17 -16.70 -4.71
CA LEU A 117 -16.75 -16.88 -4.32
C LEU A 117 -16.27 -15.77 -3.39
N THR A 118 -16.16 -16.09 -2.10
CA THR A 118 -15.50 -15.30 -1.05
C THR A 118 -13.98 -15.31 -1.27
N GLY A 119 -13.45 -14.33 -1.99
CA GLY A 119 -12.00 -14.21 -2.15
C GLY A 119 -11.54 -12.85 -2.66
N VAL A 120 -10.62 -12.21 -1.92
CA VAL A 120 -9.88 -11.02 -2.36
C VAL A 120 -8.88 -11.43 -3.42
N ARG A 121 -8.98 -10.86 -4.64
CA ARG A 121 -8.07 -11.19 -5.75
C ARG A 121 -7.04 -10.08 -5.95
N PHE A 122 -5.77 -10.40 -5.76
CA PHE A 122 -4.66 -9.51 -6.06
C PHE A 122 -4.45 -9.41 -7.57
N VAL A 123 -4.73 -8.25 -8.17
CA VAL A 123 -4.36 -8.00 -9.57
C VAL A 123 -3.08 -7.17 -9.59
N LEU A 124 -1.96 -7.82 -9.91
CA LEU A 124 -0.70 -7.13 -10.20
C LEU A 124 -0.82 -6.54 -11.61
N LEU A 125 -0.91 -5.22 -11.73
CA LEU A 125 -0.88 -4.53 -13.03
C LEU A 125 0.54 -4.63 -13.63
N ARG A 126 0.86 -5.75 -14.29
CA ARG A 126 2.10 -5.88 -15.08
C ARG A 126 1.93 -5.22 -16.45
N GLY A 127 2.98 -4.54 -16.93
CA GLY A 127 3.09 -4.05 -18.30
C GLY A 127 3.11 -5.19 -19.33
N PRO A 128 3.06 -4.87 -20.64
CA PRO A 128 2.89 -5.86 -21.70
C PRO A 128 4.19 -6.61 -21.96
N ALA A 129 4.48 -7.62 -21.13
CA ALA A 129 5.40 -8.70 -21.44
C ALA A 129 5.19 -9.85 -20.44
N GLY A 130 4.47 -10.87 -20.89
CA GLY A 130 4.77 -12.29 -20.62
C GLY A 130 4.92 -12.79 -19.18
N LYS A 131 3.90 -13.56 -18.78
CA LYS A 131 3.95 -14.81 -17.98
C LYS A 131 3.77 -14.75 -16.45
N SER A 132 2.78 -15.58 -16.07
CA SER A 132 2.34 -16.13 -14.79
C SER A 132 1.71 -15.21 -13.74
N ALA A 133 0.39 -15.38 -13.57
CA ALA A 133 -0.37 -14.93 -12.40
C ALA A 133 -0.10 -15.90 -11.24
N ALA A 134 0.46 -15.41 -10.15
CA ALA A 134 0.46 -16.15 -8.89
C ALA A 134 -0.92 -15.94 -8.24
N THR A 135 -1.80 -16.92 -8.38
CA THR A 135 -3.00 -17.04 -7.55
C THR A 135 -2.54 -17.55 -6.19
N VAL A 136 -2.54 -16.70 -5.17
CA VAL A 136 -2.45 -17.16 -3.79
C VAL A 136 -3.87 -17.46 -3.35
N SER A 137 -4.22 -18.74 -3.27
CA SER A 137 -5.48 -19.18 -2.68
C SER A 137 -5.44 -18.91 -1.18
N PRO A 138 -6.51 -18.36 -0.58
CA PRO A 138 -6.59 -18.24 0.88
C PRO A 138 -6.65 -19.64 1.48
N THR A 139 -5.75 -19.92 2.43
CA THR A 139 -5.88 -21.07 3.33
C THR A 139 -7.22 -20.96 4.04
N ARG A 140 -8.06 -21.99 3.96
CA ARG A 140 -9.31 -22.07 4.73
C ARG A 140 -8.94 -21.94 6.22
N ILE A 141 -9.35 -20.84 6.85
CA ILE A 141 -9.51 -20.83 8.30
C ILE A 141 -10.85 -21.51 8.53
N SER A 142 -10.80 -22.76 9.00
CA SER A 142 -11.97 -23.43 9.57
C SER A 142 -12.36 -22.66 10.82
N ALA A 143 -13.58 -22.12 10.85
CA ALA A 143 -14.19 -21.76 12.12
C ALA A 143 -14.43 -23.07 12.90
N ALA A 144 -14.00 -23.09 14.16
CA ALA A 144 -14.43 -24.06 15.15
C ALA A 144 -15.73 -23.56 15.81
#